data_AF-A0A956DJS5-F1
#
_entry.id   AF-A0A956DJS5-F1
#
_cell.length_a   1.000
_cell.length_b   1.000
_cell.length_c   1.000
_cell.angle_alpha   90.00
_cell.angle_beta   90.00
_cell.angle_gamma   90.00
#
_symmetry.space_group_name_H-M   'P 1'
#
loop_
_entity.id
_entity.type
_entity.pdbx_description
1 polymer ?
#
loop_
_entity_poly.entity_id
_entity_poly.type
_entity_poly.pdbx_seq_one_letter_code
_entity_poly.pdbx_strand_id
1 'polypeptide(L)'
;MPPSDDIDRLMRAALDHLREQRPTEAASSWRAVLSLDPDHGEARTLLAALDNKVLAPSTPRRDVVDIARYVPPRSEPLELHIAPHDEPAPDRDFNFGLTLIQRGHFEEALSVLRPLRRLAPDDERLSVRIREAAEGLLRALYDDLGDLDEVPRRVKALLDDAPATLREVFQLVDGIVTYDDILASSHLGRLTTCKRLVELLEGGYIASVPRQSHSLPSRSASPDPQKRARRKFRNTREFMVPKFADAELDSSDDDGPPSTSRAPTLAPPAPDELEPSSHPSDPEPSSQAPKTDRAPTRDEWQERFAAATRAYLRRDLDEAIRLFERCLAERPDDKRTLHNLEKLRKRRRKP
;
A
#
# COMPACT_ATOMS: atom_id res chain seq x y z
N MET A 1 32.29 40.70 -18.59
CA MET A 1 32.08 39.59 -17.65
C MET A 1 31.69 40.20 -16.31
N PRO A 2 30.55 39.79 -15.72
CA PRO A 2 30.24 40.19 -14.35
C PRO A 2 31.38 39.74 -13.43
N PRO A 3 31.72 40.50 -12.38
CA PRO A 3 32.76 40.10 -11.45
C PRO A 3 32.32 38.82 -10.73
N SER A 4 33.11 37.75 -10.86
CA SER A 4 32.89 36.46 -10.20
C SER A 4 32.60 36.62 -8.70
N ASP A 5 33.18 37.65 -8.08
CA ASP A 5 33.04 37.96 -6.66
C ASP A 5 31.60 38.32 -6.25
N ASP A 6 30.80 38.93 -7.13
CA ASP A 6 29.41 39.27 -6.82
C ASP A 6 28.51 38.04 -6.81
N ILE A 7 28.75 37.08 -7.72
CA ILE A 7 28.05 35.79 -7.76
C ILE A 7 28.35 34.99 -6.48
N ASP A 8 29.61 34.87 -6.10
CA ASP A 8 30.02 34.14 -4.89
C ASP A 8 29.46 34.77 -3.61
N ARG A 9 29.39 36.10 -3.56
CA ARG A 9 28.80 36.83 -2.43
C ARG A 9 27.30 36.55 -2.31
N LEU A 10 26.56 36.58 -3.44
CA LEU A 10 25.13 36.29 -3.46
C LEU A 10 24.83 34.82 -3.12
N MET A 11 25.64 33.88 -3.61
CA MET A 11 25.52 32.46 -3.27
C MET A 11 25.74 32.21 -1.78
N ARG A 12 26.74 32.84 -1.16
CA ARG A 12 26.96 32.76 0.30
C ARG A 12 25.79 33.35 1.10
N ALA A 13 25.30 34.53 0.72
CA ALA A 13 24.15 35.17 1.37
C ALA A 13 22.89 34.29 1.30
N ALA A 14 22.63 33.65 0.17
CA ALA A 14 21.49 32.74 0.01
C ALA A 14 21.55 31.54 0.96
N LEU A 15 22.75 30.95 1.13
CA LEU A 15 22.96 29.83 2.05
C LEU A 15 22.84 30.26 3.51
N ASP A 16 23.26 31.47 3.86
CA ASP A 16 23.09 32.02 5.21
C ASP A 16 21.61 32.29 5.51
N HIS A 17 20.84 32.83 4.56
CA HIS A 17 19.39 32.95 4.70
C HIS A 17 18.69 31.60 4.92
N LEU A 18 19.14 30.53 4.27
CA LEU A 18 18.61 29.19 4.55
C LEU A 18 18.93 28.71 5.98
N ARG A 19 20.14 29.00 6.50
CA ARG A 19 20.52 28.66 7.88
C ARG A 19 19.65 29.41 8.89
N GLU A 20 19.27 30.64 8.56
CA GLU A 20 18.36 31.48 9.35
C GLU A 20 16.87 31.14 9.18
N GLN A 21 16.52 30.12 8.38
CA GLN A 21 15.14 29.74 8.06
C GLN A 21 14.36 30.86 7.35
N ARG A 22 15.03 31.63 6.49
CA ARG A 22 14.48 32.73 5.67
C ARG A 22 14.46 32.34 4.19
N PRO A 23 13.55 31.42 3.76
CA PRO A 23 13.58 30.86 2.40
C PRO A 23 13.25 31.89 1.32
N THR A 24 12.42 32.89 1.61
CA THR A 24 12.04 33.96 0.67
C THR A 24 13.23 34.81 0.25
N GLU A 25 14.11 35.13 1.20
CA GLU A 25 15.32 35.90 0.99
C GLU A 25 16.38 35.07 0.27
N ALA A 26 16.53 33.78 0.62
CA ALA A 26 17.38 32.85 -0.12
C ALA A 26 16.97 32.75 -1.60
N ALA A 27 15.67 32.64 -1.88
CA ALA A 27 15.14 32.61 -3.24
C ALA A 27 15.44 33.92 -4.00
N SER A 28 15.32 35.08 -3.34
CA SER A 28 15.66 36.38 -3.92
C SER A 28 17.15 36.44 -4.30
N SER A 29 18.04 35.99 -3.42
CA SER A 29 19.49 35.96 -3.67
C SER A 29 19.85 35.05 -4.86
N TRP A 30 19.25 33.86 -5.00
CA TRP A 30 19.50 33.01 -6.16
C TRP A 30 18.93 33.56 -7.47
N ARG A 31 17.77 34.23 -7.42
CA ARG A 31 17.26 34.94 -8.61
C ARG A 31 18.20 36.07 -9.03
N ALA A 32 18.81 36.77 -8.08
CA ALA A 32 19.84 37.78 -8.39
C ALA A 32 21.09 37.16 -9.05
N VAL A 33 21.51 35.96 -8.63
CA VAL A 33 22.58 35.21 -9.32
C VAL A 33 22.19 34.90 -10.76
N LEU A 34 20.97 34.39 -10.99
CA LEU A 34 20.48 34.06 -12.34
C LEU A 34 20.29 35.28 -13.25
N SER A 35 20.09 36.48 -12.68
CA SER A 35 20.09 37.73 -13.44
C SER A 35 21.49 38.15 -13.91
N LEU A 36 22.54 37.77 -13.18
CA LEU A 36 23.94 38.05 -13.54
C LEU A 36 24.50 36.98 -14.49
N ASP A 37 24.19 35.72 -14.23
CA ASP A 37 24.56 34.57 -15.04
C ASP A 37 23.33 33.66 -15.21
N PRO A 38 22.59 33.80 -16.33
CA PRO A 38 21.42 32.99 -16.60
C PRO A 38 21.72 31.49 -16.55
N ASP A 39 22.93 31.05 -16.95
CA ASP A 39 23.30 29.64 -17.10
C ASP A 39 23.96 29.03 -15.84
N HIS A 40 23.90 29.74 -14.71
CA HIS A 40 24.43 29.25 -13.45
C HIS A 40 23.65 28.03 -12.91
N GLY A 41 24.13 26.83 -13.22
CA GLY A 41 23.45 25.55 -12.95
C GLY A 41 23.12 25.30 -11.47
N GLU A 42 24.01 25.69 -10.54
CA GLU A 42 23.79 25.48 -9.11
C GLU A 42 22.62 26.31 -8.56
N ALA A 43 22.53 27.60 -8.90
CA ALA A 43 21.45 28.49 -8.47
C ALA A 43 20.09 28.02 -9.00
N ARG A 44 20.01 27.53 -10.26
CA ARG A 44 18.77 26.92 -10.80
C ARG A 44 18.35 25.68 -10.01
N THR A 45 19.31 24.80 -9.72
CA THR A 45 19.05 23.54 -8.98
C THR A 45 18.55 23.82 -7.56
N LEU A 46 19.19 24.77 -6.86
CA LEU A 46 18.82 25.15 -5.49
C LEU A 46 17.45 25.84 -5.44
N LEU A 47 17.14 26.70 -6.41
CA LEU A 47 15.84 27.37 -6.50
C LEU A 47 14.71 26.36 -6.76
N ALA A 48 14.91 25.40 -7.67
CA ALA A 48 13.95 24.32 -7.90
C ALA A 48 13.74 23.44 -6.66
N ALA A 49 14.81 23.13 -5.92
CA ALA A 49 14.72 22.37 -4.68
C ALA A 49 13.96 23.13 -3.58
N LEU A 50 14.12 24.47 -3.53
CA LEU A 50 13.42 25.30 -2.57
C LEU A 50 11.93 25.44 -2.91
N ASP A 51 11.58 25.62 -4.19
CA ASP A 51 10.19 25.69 -4.63
C ASP A 51 9.46 24.38 -4.26
N ASN A 52 10.08 23.22 -4.50
CA ASN A 52 9.52 21.93 -4.06
C ASN A 52 9.32 21.82 -2.54
N LYS A 53 10.16 22.49 -1.75
CA LYS A 53 10.08 22.47 -0.28
C LYS A 53 9.07 23.47 0.28
N VAL A 54 8.89 24.62 -0.37
CA VAL A 54 7.89 25.63 -0.01
C VAL A 54 6.49 25.21 -0.47
N LEU A 55 6.41 24.50 -1.61
CA LEU A 55 5.18 23.89 -2.12
C LEU A 55 4.77 22.63 -1.36
N ALA A 56 5.66 21.99 -0.60
CA ALA A 56 5.26 20.99 0.36
C ALA A 56 4.64 21.72 1.57
N PRO A 57 3.30 21.69 1.75
CA PRO A 57 2.70 22.29 2.93
C PRO A 57 3.34 21.63 4.14
N SER A 58 4.04 22.42 4.95
CA SER A 58 4.45 21.96 6.28
C SER A 58 3.16 21.61 7.01
N THR A 59 2.83 20.33 7.08
CA THR A 59 1.70 19.82 7.85
C THR A 59 1.83 20.41 9.25
N PRO A 60 0.93 21.31 9.67
CA PRO A 60 1.00 21.87 11.01
C PRO A 60 0.87 20.70 11.98
N ARG A 61 1.79 20.60 12.94
CA ARG A 61 1.57 19.78 14.14
C ARG A 61 0.30 20.33 14.79
N ARG A 62 -0.81 19.61 14.59
CA ARG A 62 -2.13 19.89 15.16
C ARG A 62 -2.03 19.76 16.69
N ASP A 63 -1.72 20.86 17.35
CA ASP A 63 -2.17 21.07 18.72
C ASP A 63 -3.69 21.30 18.68
N VAL A 64 -4.36 20.63 19.60
CA VAL A 64 -5.80 20.50 19.75
C VAL A 64 -6.49 21.86 19.78
N VAL A 65 -7.05 22.31 18.65
CA VAL A 65 -7.98 23.44 18.58
C VAL A 65 -9.16 23.04 17.70
N ASP A 66 -10.37 23.32 18.21
CA ASP A 66 -11.71 23.06 17.68
C ASP A 66 -11.80 22.92 16.15
N ILE A 67 -11.87 21.67 15.67
CA ILE A 67 -12.10 21.28 14.27
C ILE A 67 -13.61 21.21 14.00
N ALA A 68 -14.35 22.28 14.27
CA ALA A 68 -15.77 22.29 13.94
C ALA A 68 -16.05 22.75 12.50
N ARG A 69 -15.14 23.46 11.80
CA ARG A 69 -15.46 24.08 10.49
C ARG A 69 -14.31 24.25 9.48
N TYR A 70 -13.14 23.66 9.68
CA TYR A 70 -12.07 23.76 8.68
C TYR A 70 -12.00 22.49 7.82
N VAL A 71 -12.72 22.50 6.70
CA VAL A 71 -12.47 21.62 5.55
C VAL A 71 -11.34 22.30 4.77
N PRO A 72 -10.09 21.78 4.78
CA PRO A 72 -9.07 22.34 3.89
C PRO A 72 -9.59 22.26 2.45
N PRO A 73 -9.36 23.29 1.61
CA PRO A 73 -9.67 23.17 0.20
C PRO A 73 -8.87 21.99 -0.34
N ARG A 74 -9.58 20.93 -0.74
CA ARG A 74 -9.06 19.83 -1.55
C ARG A 74 -8.23 20.50 -2.63
N SER A 75 -6.95 20.12 -2.77
CA SER A 75 -6.16 20.52 -3.94
C SER A 75 -7.09 20.32 -5.12
N GLU A 76 -7.47 21.41 -5.81
CA GLU A 76 -8.34 21.27 -6.97
C GLU A 76 -7.69 20.18 -7.81
N PRO A 77 -8.45 19.12 -8.19
CA PRO A 77 -7.90 18.10 -9.07
C PRO A 77 -7.23 18.90 -10.17
N LEU A 78 -5.94 18.67 -10.40
CA LEU A 78 -5.25 19.31 -11.51
C LEU A 78 -6.15 18.99 -12.69
N GLU A 79 -6.95 19.97 -13.11
CA GLU A 79 -7.61 19.95 -14.39
C GLU A 79 -6.45 20.14 -15.37
N LEU A 80 -5.64 19.09 -15.49
CA LEU A 80 -5.08 18.70 -16.73
C LEU A 80 -6.31 18.51 -17.61
N HIS A 81 -6.74 19.64 -18.18
CA HIS A 81 -7.41 19.73 -19.45
C HIS A 81 -6.45 19.07 -20.43
N ILE A 82 -6.42 17.74 -20.40
CA ILE A 82 -5.98 16.93 -21.51
C ILE A 82 -7.02 17.27 -22.55
N ALA A 83 -6.75 18.32 -23.34
CA ALA A 83 -7.52 18.57 -24.54
C ALA A 83 -7.64 17.21 -25.23
N PRO A 84 -8.86 16.72 -25.50
CA PRO A 84 -9.05 15.41 -26.11
C PRO A 84 -8.20 15.40 -27.38
N HIS A 85 -7.04 14.76 -27.27
CA HIS A 85 -6.16 14.61 -28.41
C HIS A 85 -6.84 13.56 -29.26
N ASP A 86 -7.16 13.93 -30.50
CA ASP A 86 -8.02 13.17 -31.41
C ASP A 86 -7.54 11.73 -31.71
N GLU A 87 -6.35 11.32 -31.26
CA GLU A 87 -5.92 9.92 -31.29
C GLU A 87 -5.26 9.48 -29.98
N PRO A 88 -5.67 8.34 -29.40
CA PRO A 88 -4.97 7.74 -28.27
C PRO A 88 -3.57 7.34 -28.73
N ALA A 89 -2.55 8.00 -28.17
CA ALA A 89 -1.15 7.65 -28.39
C ALA A 89 -0.66 6.82 -27.18
N PRO A 90 -0.83 5.49 -27.19
CA PRO A 90 -0.65 4.64 -26.00
C PRO A 90 0.75 4.78 -25.39
N ASP A 91 1.79 4.95 -26.23
CA ASP A 91 3.16 5.17 -25.76
C ASP A 91 3.33 6.51 -25.03
N ARG A 92 2.66 7.57 -25.49
CA ARG A 92 2.72 8.89 -24.84
C ARG A 92 2.02 8.85 -23.49
N ASP A 93 0.83 8.28 -23.45
CA ASP A 93 0.01 8.21 -22.25
C ASP A 93 0.63 7.25 -21.21
N PHE A 94 1.28 6.16 -21.66
CA PHE A 94 2.08 5.29 -20.81
C PHE A 94 3.23 6.06 -20.16
N ASN A 95 4.03 6.78 -20.95
CA ASN A 95 5.13 7.60 -20.43
C ASN A 95 4.63 8.70 -19.49
N PHE A 96 3.47 9.31 -19.79
CA PHE A 96 2.84 10.27 -18.90
C PHE A 96 2.46 9.63 -17.55
N GLY A 97 1.83 8.45 -17.57
CA GLY A 97 1.57 7.67 -16.35
C GLY A 97 2.84 7.38 -15.53
N LEU A 98 3.97 7.08 -16.18
CA LEU A 98 5.25 6.91 -15.48
C LEU A 98 5.73 8.19 -14.80
N THR A 99 5.60 9.35 -15.46
CA THR A 99 5.98 10.63 -14.85
C THR A 99 5.13 10.98 -13.63
N LEU A 100 3.84 10.61 -13.64
CA LEU A 100 2.94 10.79 -12.50
C LEU A 100 3.34 9.91 -11.31
N ILE A 101 3.69 8.64 -11.55
CA ILE A 101 4.21 7.74 -10.51
C ILE A 101 5.48 8.32 -9.87
N GLN A 102 6.41 8.82 -10.68
CA GLN A 102 7.67 9.41 -10.19
C GLN A 102 7.46 10.66 -9.32
N ARG A 103 6.39 11.41 -9.58
CA ARG A 103 6.00 12.59 -8.80
C ARG A 103 5.13 12.27 -7.58
N GLY A 104 4.74 11.02 -7.39
CA GLY A 104 3.85 10.59 -6.31
C GLY A 104 2.37 10.83 -6.57
N HIS A 105 1.98 11.23 -7.78
CA HIS A 105 0.57 11.43 -8.17
C HIS A 105 -0.05 10.09 -8.59
N PHE A 106 -0.19 9.17 -7.63
CA PHE A 106 -0.56 7.79 -7.92
C PHE A 106 -2.00 7.64 -8.43
N GLU A 107 -2.94 8.46 -7.95
CA GLU A 107 -4.34 8.40 -8.38
C GLU A 107 -4.52 8.83 -9.84
N GLU A 108 -3.88 9.94 -10.22
CA GLU A 108 -3.82 10.41 -11.62
C GLU A 108 -3.09 9.40 -12.51
N ALA A 109 -2.02 8.78 -12.01
CA ALA A 109 -1.34 7.72 -12.75
C ALA A 109 -2.28 6.53 -13.03
N LEU A 110 -3.08 6.11 -12.05
CA LEU A 110 -4.05 5.04 -12.23
C LEU A 110 -5.18 5.42 -13.20
N SER A 111 -5.65 6.67 -13.18
CA SER A 111 -6.70 7.13 -14.10
C SER A 111 -6.24 7.13 -15.56
N VAL A 112 -4.95 7.39 -15.81
CA VAL A 112 -4.32 7.31 -17.14
C VAL A 112 -4.00 5.87 -17.54
N LEU A 113 -3.43 5.06 -16.65
CA LEU A 113 -2.92 3.72 -16.98
C LEU A 113 -4.01 2.64 -17.13
N ARG A 114 -5.13 2.74 -16.38
CA ARG A 114 -6.21 1.74 -16.43
C ARG A 114 -6.91 1.68 -17.80
N PRO A 115 -7.29 2.81 -18.44
CA PRO A 115 -7.80 2.80 -19.81
C PRO A 115 -6.83 2.17 -20.81
N LEU A 116 -5.53 2.44 -20.69
CA LEU A 116 -4.52 1.83 -21.57
C LEU A 116 -4.49 0.30 -21.47
N ARG A 117 -4.70 -0.26 -20.27
CA ARG A 117 -4.80 -1.72 -20.10
C ARG A 117 -6.01 -2.31 -20.83
N ARG A 118 -7.11 -1.57 -20.99
CA ARG A 118 -8.26 -2.05 -21.79
C ARG A 118 -7.91 -2.14 -23.28
N LEU A 119 -7.01 -1.27 -23.76
CA LEU A 119 -6.54 -1.27 -25.15
C LEU A 119 -5.47 -2.35 -25.39
N ALA A 120 -4.64 -2.65 -24.39
CA ALA A 120 -3.58 -3.64 -24.46
C ALA A 120 -3.57 -4.55 -23.21
N PRO A 121 -4.48 -5.55 -23.13
CA PRO A 121 -4.65 -6.38 -21.93
C PRO A 121 -3.45 -7.27 -21.63
N ASP A 122 -2.70 -7.66 -22.67
CA ASP A 122 -1.55 -8.57 -22.56
C ASP A 122 -0.22 -7.85 -22.26
N ASP A 123 -0.22 -6.51 -22.15
CA ASP A 123 0.99 -5.78 -21.82
C ASP A 123 1.34 -5.91 -20.33
N GLU A 124 2.32 -6.78 -20.05
CA GLU A 124 2.88 -6.99 -18.71
C GLU A 124 3.46 -5.70 -18.12
N ARG A 125 4.02 -4.80 -18.94
CA ARG A 125 4.61 -3.54 -18.47
C ARG A 125 3.53 -2.65 -17.86
N LEU A 126 2.38 -2.52 -18.52
CA LEU A 126 1.22 -1.81 -17.98
C LEU A 126 0.75 -2.39 -16.65
N SER A 127 0.65 -3.73 -16.59
CA SER A 127 0.22 -4.43 -15.36
C SER A 127 1.15 -4.17 -14.17
N VAL A 128 2.47 -4.20 -14.40
CA VAL A 128 3.47 -3.90 -13.37
C VAL A 128 3.34 -2.45 -12.88
N ARG A 129 3.15 -1.49 -13.79
CA ARG A 129 3.06 -0.06 -13.43
C ARG A 129 1.74 0.30 -12.74
N ILE A 130 0.63 -0.33 -13.13
CA ILE A 130 -0.65 -0.18 -12.43
C ILE A 130 -0.52 -0.72 -10.99
N ARG A 131 0.13 -1.87 -10.80
CA ARG A 131 0.38 -2.42 -9.46
C ARG A 131 1.26 -1.49 -8.63
N GLU A 132 2.35 -0.98 -9.20
CA GLU A 132 3.24 -0.02 -8.54
C GLU A 132 2.50 1.25 -8.11
N ALA A 133 1.68 1.82 -8.99
CA ALA A 133 0.87 2.99 -8.67
C ALA A 133 -0.18 2.68 -7.58
N ALA A 134 -0.86 1.53 -7.65
CA ALA A 134 -1.83 1.13 -6.65
C ALA A 134 -1.20 0.90 -5.27
N GLU A 135 -0.03 0.26 -5.20
CA GLU A 135 0.72 0.10 -3.95
C GLU A 135 1.22 1.44 -3.40
N GLY A 136 1.67 2.35 -4.27
CA GLY A 136 2.07 3.70 -3.89
C GLY A 136 0.91 4.48 -3.27
N LEU A 137 -0.27 4.45 -3.92
CA LEU A 137 -1.48 5.08 -3.40
C LEU A 137 -1.93 4.46 -2.07
N LEU A 138 -1.87 3.13 -1.95
CA LEU A 138 -2.25 2.44 -0.72
C LEU A 138 -1.35 2.86 0.46
N ARG A 139 -0.04 3.03 0.23
CA ARG A 139 0.88 3.53 1.25
C ARG A 139 0.52 4.95 1.69
N ALA A 140 0.25 5.84 0.74
CA ALA A 140 -0.17 7.20 1.05
C ALA A 140 -1.48 7.22 1.89
N LEU A 141 -2.47 6.42 1.49
CA LEU A 141 -3.72 6.29 2.26
C LEU A 141 -3.52 5.70 3.65
N TYR A 142 -2.54 4.82 3.85
CA TYR A 142 -2.18 4.34 5.20
C TYR A 142 -1.53 5.39 6.06
N ASP A 143 -0.67 6.22 5.47
CA ASP A 143 -0.10 7.36 6.18
C ASP A 143 -1.21 8.33 6.62
N ASP A 144 -2.25 8.52 5.81
CA ASP A 144 -3.41 9.38 6.13
C ASP A 144 -4.34 8.77 7.20
N LEU A 145 -4.57 7.44 7.17
CA LEU A 145 -5.38 6.74 8.18
C LEU A 145 -4.68 6.63 9.53
N GLY A 146 -3.34 6.58 9.54
CA GLY A 146 -2.52 6.42 10.74
C GLY A 146 -2.27 4.95 11.10
N ASP A 147 -2.34 4.62 12.39
CA ASP A 147 -2.07 3.26 12.86
C ASP A 147 -3.28 2.35 12.53
N LEU A 148 -3.03 1.29 11.76
CA LEU A 148 -4.08 0.36 11.33
C LEU A 148 -4.69 -0.45 12.49
N ASP A 149 -4.00 -0.50 13.63
CA ASP A 149 -4.51 -1.09 14.87
C ASP A 149 -5.45 -0.13 15.63
N GLU A 150 -5.67 1.10 15.14
CA GLU A 150 -6.67 2.02 15.72
C GLU A 150 -8.10 1.59 15.38
N VAL A 151 -8.99 1.90 16.32
CA VAL A 151 -10.41 1.55 16.23
C VAL A 151 -11.19 2.81 15.88
N PRO A 152 -11.63 2.97 14.61
CA PRO A 152 -12.46 4.10 14.23
C PRO A 152 -13.81 4.06 14.95
N ARG A 153 -14.32 5.23 15.34
CA ARG A 153 -15.65 5.37 15.96
C ARG A 153 -16.54 6.28 15.14
N ARG A 154 -17.81 5.88 14.99
CA ARG A 154 -18.82 6.73 14.36
C ARG A 154 -19.08 7.99 15.18
N VAL A 155 -19.17 9.12 14.51
CA VAL A 155 -19.66 10.37 15.09
C VAL A 155 -21.18 10.39 14.98
N LYS A 156 -21.88 10.16 16.09
CA LYS A 156 -23.35 9.97 16.14
C LYS A 156 -24.17 11.05 15.44
N ALA A 157 -23.66 12.28 15.39
CA ALA A 157 -24.36 13.42 14.81
C ALA A 157 -24.55 13.34 13.29
N LEU A 158 -23.80 12.48 12.58
CA LEU A 158 -23.75 12.44 11.12
C LEU A 158 -24.19 11.10 10.53
N LEU A 159 -24.89 10.26 11.32
CA LEU A 159 -25.23 8.89 10.92
C LEU A 159 -26.12 8.84 9.67
N ASP A 160 -27.05 9.80 9.56
CA ASP A 160 -28.04 9.85 8.49
C ASP A 160 -27.55 10.62 7.24
N ASP A 161 -26.48 11.41 7.38
CA ASP A 161 -25.96 12.30 6.33
C ASP A 161 -24.85 11.67 5.48
N ALA A 162 -24.37 10.48 5.87
CA ALA A 162 -23.30 9.81 5.12
C ALA A 162 -23.74 9.52 3.67
N PRO A 163 -22.94 9.94 2.66
CA PRO A 163 -23.21 9.64 1.25
C PRO A 163 -23.45 8.15 1.03
N ALA A 164 -24.35 7.81 0.11
CA ALA A 164 -24.70 6.42 -0.18
C ALA A 164 -23.46 5.57 -0.56
N THR A 165 -22.48 6.18 -1.23
CA THR A 165 -21.21 5.55 -1.63
C THR A 165 -20.29 5.21 -0.46
N LEU A 166 -20.44 5.86 0.70
CA LEU A 166 -19.64 5.60 1.91
C LEU A 166 -20.35 4.66 2.88
N ARG A 167 -21.66 4.46 2.72
CA ARG A 167 -22.53 3.80 3.70
C ARG A 167 -22.09 2.37 4.01
N GLU A 168 -21.63 1.64 3.01
CA GLU A 168 -21.15 0.27 3.14
C GLU A 168 -19.95 0.15 4.09
N VAL A 169 -18.89 0.92 3.83
CA VAL A 169 -17.71 0.94 4.70
C VAL A 169 -18.03 1.54 6.07
N PHE A 170 -18.90 2.56 6.11
CA PHE A 170 -19.36 3.16 7.35
C PHE A 170 -20.10 2.17 8.26
N GLN A 171 -20.87 1.24 7.68
CA GLN A 171 -21.57 0.17 8.40
C GLN A 171 -20.61 -0.82 9.08
N LEU A 172 -19.37 -0.94 8.61
CA LEU A 172 -18.33 -1.77 9.23
C LEU A 172 -17.67 -1.08 10.44
N VAL A 173 -17.77 0.24 10.56
CA VAL A 173 -17.19 1.01 11.66
C VAL A 173 -18.11 0.92 12.88
N ASP A 174 -17.88 -0.01 13.81
CA ASP A 174 -18.71 -0.22 15.00
C ASP A 174 -18.08 0.33 16.31
N GLY A 175 -16.83 0.79 16.25
CA GLY A 175 -16.07 1.22 17.42
C GLY A 175 -15.42 0.10 18.22
N ILE A 176 -15.38 -1.12 17.66
CA ILE A 176 -14.73 -2.32 18.21
C ILE A 176 -13.67 -2.84 17.22
N VAL A 177 -13.99 -2.83 15.94
CA VAL A 177 -13.18 -3.36 14.84
C VAL A 177 -12.07 -2.37 14.44
N THR A 178 -10.84 -2.85 14.21
CA THR A 178 -9.70 -2.01 13.79
C THR A 178 -9.77 -1.62 12.31
N TYR A 179 -8.97 -0.66 11.86
CA TYR A 179 -8.86 -0.37 10.43
C TYR A 179 -8.41 -1.60 9.62
N ASP A 180 -7.44 -2.39 10.10
CA ASP A 180 -7.00 -3.59 9.38
C ASP A 180 -8.11 -4.64 9.26
N ASP A 181 -8.90 -4.83 10.33
CA ASP A 181 -10.05 -5.74 10.32
C ASP A 181 -11.16 -5.26 9.35
N ILE A 182 -11.42 -3.95 9.27
CA ILE A 182 -12.37 -3.37 8.30
C ILE A 182 -11.87 -3.63 6.88
N LEU A 183 -10.57 -3.43 6.62
CA LEU A 183 -9.96 -3.68 5.31
C LEU A 183 -10.03 -5.15 4.91
N ALA A 184 -9.92 -6.07 5.87
CA ALA A 184 -10.05 -7.51 5.63
C ALA A 184 -11.51 -7.97 5.42
N SER A 185 -12.47 -7.28 6.05
CA SER A 185 -13.90 -7.65 6.01
C SER A 185 -14.67 -7.03 4.84
N SER A 186 -14.17 -5.94 4.28
CA SER A 186 -14.80 -5.24 3.16
C SER A 186 -14.61 -6.00 1.85
N HIS A 187 -15.68 -6.12 1.06
CA HIS A 187 -15.66 -6.75 -0.27
C HIS A 187 -15.31 -5.77 -1.40
N LEU A 188 -15.18 -4.47 -1.12
CA LEU A 188 -14.80 -3.46 -2.12
C LEU A 188 -13.33 -3.53 -2.55
N GLY A 189 -12.57 -4.45 -1.98
CA GLY A 189 -11.13 -4.51 -2.10
C GLY A 189 -10.42 -3.47 -1.23
N ARG A 190 -9.14 -3.72 -1.00
CA ARG A 190 -8.32 -2.98 -0.01
C ARG A 190 -8.18 -1.50 -0.36
N LEU A 191 -7.89 -1.17 -1.62
CA LEU A 191 -7.67 0.19 -2.08
C LEU A 191 -8.94 1.06 -1.97
N THR A 192 -10.06 0.57 -2.47
CA THR A 192 -11.35 1.27 -2.43
C THR A 192 -11.80 1.48 -0.99
N THR A 193 -11.66 0.45 -0.14
CA THR A 193 -12.01 0.54 1.28
C THR A 193 -11.15 1.59 2.00
N CYS A 194 -9.84 1.64 1.75
CA CYS A 194 -8.97 2.70 2.27
C CYS A 194 -9.43 4.09 1.86
N LYS A 195 -9.71 4.32 0.57
CA LYS A 195 -10.20 5.62 0.07
C LYS A 195 -11.46 6.04 0.79
N ARG A 196 -12.43 5.13 0.93
CA ARG A 196 -13.70 5.38 1.62
C ARG A 196 -13.50 5.69 3.11
N LEU A 197 -12.57 5.02 3.78
CA LEU A 197 -12.22 5.32 5.17
C LEU A 197 -11.59 6.71 5.32
N VAL A 198 -10.69 7.10 4.41
CA VAL A 198 -10.10 8.45 4.39
C VAL A 198 -11.20 9.50 4.13
N GLU A 199 -12.08 9.27 3.15
CA GLU A 199 -13.23 10.16 2.87
C GLU A 199 -14.16 10.31 4.10
N LEU A 200 -14.41 9.21 4.83
CA LEU A 200 -15.18 9.23 6.07
C LEU A 200 -14.47 10.02 7.19
N LEU A 201 -13.15 9.87 7.30
CA LEU A 201 -12.33 10.54 8.32
C LEU A 201 -12.24 12.05 8.03
N GLU A 202 -11.96 12.44 6.78
CA GLU A 202 -11.91 13.83 6.33
C GLU A 202 -13.27 14.52 6.45
N GLY A 203 -14.35 13.80 6.15
CA GLY A 203 -15.72 14.29 6.30
C GLY A 203 -16.20 14.37 7.76
N GLY A 204 -15.39 13.92 8.72
CA GLY A 204 -15.74 13.93 10.14
C GLY A 204 -16.85 12.94 10.53
N TYR A 205 -17.18 11.98 9.67
CA TYR A 205 -18.16 10.92 9.96
C TYR A 205 -17.61 9.89 10.95
N ILE A 206 -16.29 9.68 10.91
CA ILE A 206 -15.58 8.82 11.85
C ILE A 206 -14.45 9.61 12.52
N ALA A 207 -14.12 9.22 13.75
CA ALA A 207 -12.97 9.73 14.47
C ALA A 207 -12.07 8.57 14.90
N SER A 208 -10.77 8.71 14.67
CA SER A 208 -9.76 7.84 15.29
C SER A 208 -9.63 8.25 16.76
N VAL A 209 -9.89 7.31 17.67
CA VAL A 209 -9.48 7.50 19.06
C VAL A 209 -8.04 7.00 19.13
N PRO A 210 -7.05 7.89 19.29
CA PRO A 210 -5.67 7.43 19.46
C PRO A 210 -5.71 6.48 20.65
N ARG A 211 -5.20 5.26 20.43
CA ARG A 211 -5.15 4.24 21.47
C ARG A 211 -4.46 4.93 22.64
N GLN A 212 -5.22 5.26 23.70
CA GLN A 212 -4.62 5.82 24.89
C GLN A 212 -3.63 4.76 25.29
N SER A 213 -2.35 5.02 25.01
CA SER A 213 -1.29 4.12 25.39
C SER A 213 -1.48 4.03 26.87
N HIS A 214 -2.06 2.93 27.34
CA HIS A 214 -2.18 2.61 28.73
C HIS A 214 -0.73 2.42 29.15
N SER A 215 -0.04 3.53 29.38
CA SER A 215 1.10 3.60 30.23
C SER A 215 0.55 3.10 31.55
N LEU A 216 0.73 1.79 31.75
CA LEU A 216 0.55 1.16 33.05
C LEU A 216 1.12 2.15 34.06
N PRO A 217 0.36 2.57 35.08
CA PRO A 217 0.80 3.58 36.02
C PRO A 217 2.17 3.14 36.53
N SER A 218 3.20 3.84 36.04
CA SER A 218 4.58 3.55 36.39
C SER A 218 4.66 3.77 37.88
N ARG A 219 4.75 2.66 38.61
CA ARG A 219 4.74 2.64 40.07
C ARG A 219 6.01 3.34 40.54
N SER A 220 5.88 4.64 40.81
CA SER A 220 6.72 5.47 41.66
C SER A 220 8.22 5.12 41.74
N ALA A 221 9.03 5.80 40.94
CA ALA A 221 10.37 6.19 41.36
C ALA A 221 10.60 7.66 40.94
N SER A 222 10.80 8.50 41.95
CA SER A 222 10.99 9.95 41.90
C SER A 222 12.23 10.41 41.09
N PRO A 223 12.34 11.73 40.80
CA PRO A 223 12.88 12.24 39.54
C PRO A 223 14.33 12.74 39.62
N ASP A 224 15.02 12.74 38.48
CA ASP A 224 16.21 13.55 38.24
C ASP A 224 16.03 14.34 36.92
N PRO A 225 15.82 15.68 36.96
CA PRO A 225 15.31 16.45 35.81
C PRO A 225 16.38 16.99 34.83
N GLN A 226 17.65 16.58 34.87
CA GLN A 226 18.71 17.28 34.09
C GLN A 226 19.45 16.50 32.98
N LYS A 227 19.05 15.30 32.56
CA LYS A 227 19.83 14.53 31.55
C LYS A 227 19.08 14.03 30.31
N ARG A 228 18.07 14.76 29.81
CA ARG A 228 17.32 14.35 28.61
C ARG A 228 17.25 15.39 27.49
N ALA A 229 18.37 16.06 27.20
CA ALA A 229 18.61 16.65 25.89
C ALA A 229 19.76 15.88 25.24
N ARG A 230 19.60 15.46 23.97
CA ARG A 230 20.54 14.66 23.16
C ARG A 230 20.42 13.14 23.25
N ARG A 231 19.31 12.59 22.77
CA ARG A 231 19.33 11.25 22.16
C ARG A 231 18.48 11.19 20.88
N LYS A 232 19.12 11.65 19.79
CA LYS A 232 19.14 11.09 18.44
C LYS A 232 17.78 10.71 17.82
N PHE A 233 17.32 11.56 16.90
CA PHE A 233 16.64 11.14 15.67
C PHE A 233 17.59 10.23 14.88
N ARG A 234 17.50 8.93 15.12
CA ARG A 234 18.02 7.89 14.23
C ARG A 234 17.27 6.60 14.52
N ASN A 235 16.02 6.53 14.07
CA ASN A 235 15.30 5.27 13.96
C ASN A 235 14.13 5.36 12.97
N THR A 236 14.42 5.68 11.70
CA THR A 236 13.61 5.15 10.61
C THR A 236 14.03 3.70 10.43
N ARG A 237 13.37 2.87 11.23
CA ARG A 237 13.40 1.42 11.17
C ARG A 237 12.85 1.03 9.80
N GLU A 238 13.58 0.17 9.10
CA GLU A 238 13.06 -0.63 7.98
C GLU A 238 11.70 -1.22 8.38
N PHE A 239 10.61 -0.61 7.91
CA PHE A 239 9.34 -1.30 7.85
C PHE A 239 9.48 -2.31 6.70
N MET A 240 9.81 -3.55 7.08
CA MET A 240 9.58 -4.71 6.22
C MET A 240 8.08 -4.74 5.93
N VAL A 241 7.68 -4.12 4.82
CA VAL A 241 6.40 -4.44 4.18
C VAL A 241 6.44 -5.94 3.92
N PRO A 242 5.53 -6.74 4.50
CA PRO A 242 5.43 -8.14 4.15
C PRO A 242 5.28 -8.21 2.63
N LYS A 243 6.13 -8.99 1.97
CA LYS A 243 5.99 -9.31 0.55
C LYS A 243 4.73 -10.18 0.44
N PHE A 244 3.55 -9.54 0.39
CA PHE A 244 2.27 -10.21 0.29
C PHE A 244 2.26 -10.90 -1.08
N ALA A 245 2.30 -12.22 -1.03
CA ALA A 245 2.12 -13.06 -2.20
C ALA A 245 0.71 -12.80 -2.74
N ASP A 246 0.63 -12.36 -3.99
CA ASP A 246 -0.48 -12.56 -4.91
C ASP A 246 -1.87 -12.55 -4.24
N ALA A 247 -2.18 -11.47 -3.51
CA ALA A 247 -3.57 -11.12 -3.31
C ALA A 247 -4.01 -10.60 -4.68
N GLU A 248 -4.83 -11.41 -5.36
CA GLU A 248 -5.44 -11.08 -6.64
C GLU A 248 -5.88 -9.62 -6.59
N LEU A 249 -5.24 -8.79 -7.43
CA LEU A 249 -5.77 -7.49 -7.79
C LEU A 249 -7.08 -7.80 -8.49
N ASP A 250 -8.13 -7.85 -7.66
CA ASP A 250 -9.49 -8.18 -7.99
C ASP A 250 -9.87 -7.47 -9.30
N SER A 251 -10.04 -8.25 -10.35
CA SER A 251 -10.35 -7.78 -11.70
C SER A 251 -11.82 -7.40 -11.86
N SER A 252 -12.51 -7.10 -10.75
CA SER A 252 -13.97 -6.92 -10.71
C SER A 252 -14.47 -5.51 -11.06
N ASP A 253 -13.62 -4.63 -11.62
CA ASP A 253 -14.06 -3.37 -12.26
C ASP A 253 -14.59 -3.62 -13.70
N ASP A 254 -15.47 -4.63 -13.87
CA ASP A 254 -16.23 -4.88 -15.11
C ASP A 254 -17.61 -4.22 -15.01
N ASP A 255 -17.64 -2.88 -15.15
CA ASP A 255 -18.87 -2.10 -15.39
C ASP A 255 -19.35 -2.31 -16.84
N GLY A 256 -19.67 -3.55 -17.19
CA GLY A 256 -20.41 -3.87 -18.41
C GLY A 256 -21.90 -3.55 -18.21
N PRO A 257 -22.57 -2.84 -19.13
CA PRO A 257 -24.00 -2.60 -19.01
C PRO A 257 -24.77 -3.93 -19.01
N PRO A 258 -25.83 -4.10 -18.19
CA PRO A 258 -26.55 -5.35 -18.11
C PRO A 258 -27.21 -5.66 -19.46
N SER A 259 -26.69 -6.69 -20.14
CA SER A 259 -27.38 -7.33 -21.26
C SER A 259 -28.70 -7.90 -20.73
N THR A 260 -29.78 -7.27 -21.18
CA THR A 260 -31.13 -7.73 -20.92
C THR A 260 -31.44 -8.98 -21.75
N SER A 261 -32.24 -9.86 -21.15
CA SER A 261 -33.12 -10.81 -21.82
C SER A 261 -32.52 -12.01 -22.54
N ARG A 262 -32.49 -13.15 -21.83
CA ARG A 262 -33.13 -14.37 -22.37
C ARG A 262 -33.61 -15.29 -21.25
N ALA A 263 -34.92 -15.47 -21.17
CA ALA A 263 -35.60 -16.36 -20.24
C ALA A 263 -35.24 -17.83 -20.47
N PRO A 264 -35.17 -18.68 -19.43
CA PRO A 264 -35.11 -20.12 -19.60
C PRO A 264 -36.54 -20.72 -19.59
N THR A 265 -36.84 -21.46 -20.65
CA THR A 265 -38.00 -22.35 -20.74
C THR A 265 -37.78 -23.55 -19.82
N LEU A 266 -38.67 -23.73 -18.85
CA LEU A 266 -38.80 -24.94 -18.05
C LEU A 266 -39.13 -26.15 -18.94
N ALA A 267 -38.42 -27.25 -18.74
CA ALA A 267 -38.87 -28.59 -19.09
C ALA A 267 -38.68 -29.53 -17.86
N PRO A 268 -39.69 -30.35 -17.50
CA PRO A 268 -39.66 -31.23 -16.33
C PRO A 268 -38.92 -32.57 -16.58
N PRO A 269 -38.55 -33.31 -15.51
CA PRO A 269 -37.69 -34.49 -15.55
C PRO A 269 -38.46 -35.80 -15.82
N ALA A 270 -37.78 -36.75 -16.47
CA ALA A 270 -38.20 -38.14 -16.58
C ALA A 270 -37.61 -38.99 -15.43
N PRO A 271 -38.33 -40.00 -14.92
CA PRO A 271 -37.81 -40.99 -13.98
C PRO A 271 -37.41 -42.29 -14.72
N ASP A 272 -36.23 -42.82 -14.41
CA ASP A 272 -35.85 -44.23 -14.65
C ASP A 272 -35.36 -44.75 -13.29
N GLU A 273 -36.12 -45.61 -12.60
CA GLU A 273 -36.11 -47.08 -12.71
C GLU A 273 -34.70 -47.67 -12.54
N LEU A 274 -34.38 -48.12 -11.32
CA LEU A 274 -34.41 -49.53 -10.89
C LEU A 274 -33.21 -50.33 -11.44
N GLU A 275 -32.28 -50.71 -10.55
CA GLU A 275 -32.12 -52.10 -10.10
C GLU A 275 -30.93 -52.25 -9.13
N PRO A 276 -31.02 -53.16 -8.16
CA PRO A 276 -29.97 -53.46 -7.19
C PRO A 276 -29.06 -54.58 -7.71
N SER A 277 -27.77 -54.51 -7.40
CA SER A 277 -26.90 -55.68 -7.55
C SER A 277 -25.98 -55.80 -6.36
N SER A 278 -26.43 -56.66 -5.45
CA SER A 278 -25.65 -57.26 -4.39
C SER A 278 -24.63 -58.22 -4.98
N HIS A 279 -23.35 -58.09 -4.60
CA HIS A 279 -22.48 -59.25 -4.49
C HIS A 279 -21.53 -59.07 -3.29
N PRO A 280 -21.49 -60.05 -2.36
CA PRO A 280 -20.50 -60.10 -1.29
C PRO A 280 -19.27 -60.84 -1.81
N SER A 281 -18.08 -60.29 -1.57
CA SER A 281 -16.83 -61.03 -1.66
C SER A 281 -15.86 -60.48 -0.62
N ASP A 282 -15.76 -61.24 0.46
CA ASP A 282 -14.78 -61.10 1.53
C ASP A 282 -13.36 -61.49 1.06
N PRO A 283 -12.30 -61.17 1.85
CA PRO A 283 -11.08 -60.58 1.33
C PRO A 283 -9.91 -61.57 1.21
N GLU A 284 -9.06 -61.38 0.20
CA GLU A 284 -7.70 -61.92 0.20
C GLU A 284 -6.71 -60.87 0.73
N PRO A 285 -5.90 -61.19 1.76
CA PRO A 285 -4.86 -60.30 2.26
C PRO A 285 -3.61 -60.40 1.36
N SER A 286 -3.64 -59.72 0.22
CA SER A 286 -2.43 -59.47 -0.56
C SER A 286 -1.55 -58.43 0.15
N SER A 287 -0.59 -58.92 0.93
CA SER A 287 0.58 -58.16 1.38
C SER A 287 1.45 -57.77 0.19
N GLN A 288 1.03 -56.72 -0.51
CA GLN A 288 1.92 -55.94 -1.36
C GLN A 288 2.39 -54.74 -0.56
N ALA A 289 3.64 -54.81 -0.09
CA ALA A 289 4.32 -53.63 0.43
C ALA A 289 4.29 -52.55 -0.67
N PRO A 290 3.68 -51.37 -0.42
CA PRO A 290 3.53 -50.36 -1.44
C PRO A 290 4.91 -49.75 -1.68
N LYS A 291 5.53 -50.14 -2.80
CA LYS A 291 6.69 -49.42 -3.35
C LYS A 291 6.18 -48.11 -3.93
N THR A 292 5.99 -47.11 -3.08
CA THR A 292 5.66 -45.74 -3.51
C THR A 292 6.95 -45.02 -3.93
N ASP A 293 7.53 -45.44 -5.05
CA ASP A 293 8.52 -44.63 -5.79
C ASP A 293 7.80 -43.61 -6.70
N ARG A 294 6.64 -43.11 -6.26
CA ARG A 294 5.93 -42.07 -6.99
C ARG A 294 6.50 -40.73 -6.56
N ALA A 295 7.14 -40.03 -7.50
CA ALA A 295 7.52 -38.65 -7.29
C ALA A 295 6.28 -37.85 -6.81
N PRO A 296 6.42 -37.05 -5.74
CA PRO A 296 5.31 -36.32 -5.17
C PRO A 296 4.66 -35.43 -6.23
N THR A 297 3.33 -35.39 -6.23
CA THR A 297 2.59 -34.52 -7.14
C THR A 297 2.93 -33.05 -6.84
N ARG A 298 2.72 -32.18 -7.84
CA ARG A 298 2.93 -30.73 -7.68
C ARG A 298 2.18 -30.18 -6.46
N ASP A 299 0.98 -30.70 -6.20
CA ASP A 299 0.09 -30.27 -5.13
C ASP A 299 0.64 -30.63 -3.75
N GLU A 300 1.18 -31.84 -3.58
CA GLU A 300 1.80 -32.26 -2.31
C GLU A 300 2.99 -31.38 -1.92
N TRP A 301 3.82 -31.01 -2.90
CA TRP A 301 4.94 -30.10 -2.65
C TRP A 301 4.46 -28.72 -2.19
N GLN A 302 3.39 -28.19 -2.83
CA GLN A 302 2.79 -26.91 -2.46
C GLN A 302 2.21 -26.91 -1.04
N GLU A 303 1.56 -28.00 -0.63
CA GLU A 303 1.05 -28.16 0.73
C GLU A 303 2.18 -28.19 1.77
N ARG A 304 3.28 -28.90 1.49
CA ARG A 304 4.46 -28.94 2.36
C ARG A 304 5.13 -27.57 2.48
N PHE A 305 5.25 -26.85 1.36
CA PHE A 305 5.79 -25.49 1.35
C PHE A 305 4.90 -24.51 2.15
N ALA A 306 3.58 -24.63 2.02
CA ALA A 306 2.63 -23.84 2.80
C ALA A 306 2.72 -24.15 4.30
N ALA A 307 2.88 -25.42 4.68
CA ALA A 307 3.10 -25.83 6.07
C ALA A 307 4.39 -25.22 6.65
N ALA A 308 5.49 -25.24 5.88
CA ALA A 308 6.75 -24.62 6.28
C ALA A 308 6.59 -23.11 6.53
N THR A 309 5.85 -22.43 5.64
CA THR A 309 5.56 -21.00 5.76
C THR A 309 4.71 -20.70 7.00
N ARG A 310 3.70 -21.52 7.30
CA ARG A 310 2.89 -21.40 8.53
C ARG A 310 3.74 -21.58 9.80
N ALA A 311 4.65 -22.55 9.83
CA ALA A 311 5.57 -22.73 10.95
C ALA A 311 6.46 -21.49 11.17
N TYR A 312 6.99 -20.92 10.07
CA TYR A 312 7.79 -19.69 10.11
C TYR A 312 7.01 -18.49 10.67
N LEU A 313 5.74 -18.30 10.26
CA LEU A 313 4.89 -17.22 10.75
C LEU A 313 4.58 -17.34 12.24
N ARG A 314 4.42 -18.58 12.75
CA ARG A 314 4.27 -18.87 14.18
C ARG A 314 5.57 -18.70 14.99
N ARG A 315 6.67 -18.29 14.34
CA ARG A 315 8.03 -18.16 14.91
C ARG A 315 8.61 -19.47 15.45
N ASP A 316 8.06 -20.61 15.02
CA ASP A 316 8.66 -21.92 15.28
C ASP A 316 9.76 -22.18 14.23
N LEU A 317 10.94 -21.64 14.50
CA LEU A 317 12.04 -21.62 13.53
C LEU A 317 12.58 -23.03 13.26
N ASP A 318 12.57 -23.91 14.25
CA ASP A 318 13.10 -25.27 14.11
C ASP A 318 12.18 -26.12 13.23
N GLU A 319 10.87 -26.05 13.45
CA GLU A 319 9.89 -26.74 12.61
C GLU A 319 9.88 -26.18 11.18
N ALA A 320 9.99 -24.86 11.03
CA ALA A 320 10.08 -24.23 9.72
C ALA A 320 11.30 -24.70 8.93
N ILE A 321 12.49 -24.77 9.57
CA ILE A 321 13.72 -25.27 8.94
C ILE A 321 13.52 -26.72 8.50
N ARG A 322 13.01 -27.58 9.39
CA ARG A 322 12.78 -29.01 9.10
C ARG A 322 11.85 -29.22 7.89
N LEU A 323 10.78 -28.43 7.79
CA LEU A 323 9.83 -28.52 6.68
C LEU A 323 10.43 -27.99 5.36
N PHE A 324 11.19 -26.90 5.39
CA PHE A 324 11.88 -26.41 4.19
C PHE A 324 13.00 -27.36 3.72
N GLU A 325 13.70 -28.05 4.62
CA GLU A 325 14.67 -29.09 4.25
C GLU A 325 14.01 -30.27 3.52
N ARG A 326 12.80 -30.66 3.94
CA ARG A 326 11.99 -31.65 3.20
C ARG A 326 11.59 -31.16 1.82
N CYS A 327 11.20 -29.89 1.70
CA CYS A 327 10.87 -29.30 0.39
C CYS A 327 12.08 -29.31 -0.57
N LEU A 328 13.32 -29.11 -0.04
CA LEU A 328 14.55 -29.21 -0.84
C LEU A 328 14.92 -30.65 -1.19
N ALA A 329 14.63 -31.63 -0.33
CA ALA A 329 14.84 -33.03 -0.68
C ALA A 329 14.02 -33.46 -1.90
N GLU A 330 12.82 -32.88 -2.06
CA GLU A 330 11.95 -33.12 -3.21
C GLU A 330 12.30 -32.27 -4.43
N ARG A 331 12.71 -31.01 -4.22
CA ARG A 331 13.11 -30.06 -5.28
C ARG A 331 14.39 -29.31 -4.87
N PRO A 332 15.58 -29.89 -5.14
CA PRO A 332 16.86 -29.32 -4.70
C PRO A 332 17.15 -27.92 -5.24
N ASP A 333 16.64 -27.60 -6.44
CA ASP A 333 16.92 -26.35 -7.14
C ASP A 333 15.86 -25.25 -6.92
N ASP A 334 14.90 -25.45 -6.00
CA ASP A 334 13.88 -24.44 -5.73
C ASP A 334 14.47 -23.22 -5.01
N LYS A 335 14.71 -22.16 -5.79
CA LYS A 335 15.30 -20.89 -5.33
C LYS A 335 14.54 -20.27 -4.16
N ARG A 336 13.20 -20.44 -4.11
CA ARG A 336 12.36 -19.87 -3.05
C ARG A 336 12.63 -20.55 -1.71
N THR A 337 12.68 -21.88 -1.71
CA THR A 337 12.99 -22.69 -0.52
C THR A 337 14.41 -22.44 -0.02
N LEU A 338 15.40 -22.41 -0.92
CA LEU A 338 16.80 -22.12 -0.57
C LEU A 338 16.95 -20.77 0.15
N HIS A 339 16.35 -19.70 -0.41
CA HIS A 339 16.40 -18.36 0.18
C HIS A 339 15.74 -18.27 1.56
N ASN A 340 14.58 -18.91 1.73
CA ASN A 340 13.87 -18.94 3.02
C ASN A 340 14.69 -19.67 4.09
N LEU A 341 15.30 -20.79 3.72
CA LEU A 341 16.10 -21.62 4.60
C LEU A 341 17.41 -20.94 5.02
N GLU A 342 18.07 -20.21 4.10
CA GLU A 342 19.24 -19.38 4.43
C GLU A 342 18.88 -18.28 5.44
N LYS A 343 17.76 -17.57 5.23
CA LYS A 343 17.26 -16.54 6.15
C LYS A 343 16.95 -17.10 7.53
N LEU A 344 16.30 -18.26 7.60
CA LEU A 344 15.99 -18.95 8.85
C LEU A 344 17.24 -19.34 9.62
N ARG A 345 18.25 -19.93 8.94
CA ARG A 345 19.53 -20.30 9.55
C ARG A 345 20.29 -19.08 10.08
N LYS A 346 20.26 -17.95 9.35
CA LYS A 346 20.82 -16.67 9.82
C LYS A 346 20.13 -16.16 11.08
N ARG A 347 18.79 -16.24 11.14
CA ARG A 347 18.02 -15.81 12.32
C ARG A 347 18.28 -16.69 13.54
N ARG A 348 18.37 -18.02 13.36
CA ARG A 348 18.65 -18.96 14.45
C ARG A 348 20.04 -18.75 15.09
N ARG A 349 21.02 -18.23 14.34
CA ARG A 349 22.37 -17.92 14.84
C ARG A 349 22.44 -16.64 15.67
N LYS A 350 21.40 -15.80 15.66
CA LYS A 350 21.38 -14.55 16.41
C LYS A 350 20.74 -14.82 17.78
N PRO A 351 21.52 -14.87 18.86
CA PRO A 351 21.01 -15.20 20.20
C PRO A 351 20.06 -14.11 20.75
#